data_AF-A0A2H6N2B6-F1
#
_entry.id   AF-A0A2H6N2B6-F1
#
_cell.length_a   1.000
_cell.length_b   1.000
_cell.length_c   1.000
_cell.angle_alpha   90.00
_cell.angle_beta   90.00
_cell.angle_gamma   90.00
#
_symmetry.space_group_name_H-M   'P 1'
#
loop_
_entity.id
_entity.type
_entity.pdbx_description
1 polymer ?
#
loop_
_entity_poly.entity_id
_entity_poly.type
_entity_poly.pdbx_seq_one_letter_code
_entity_poly.pdbx_strand_id
1 'polypeptide(L)'
;RERSQEEASTTDLETGRIRYNQSEGLHTWQLMYGCELQTDGSKRGFAQYGYDGRTFLTFDKETLAWVAPDPQAQITKRRWDHIPGNNQGMKAYLEETCIEWLEKYLSYGK
;
A
#
# COMPACT_ATOMS: atom_id res chain seq x y z
N ARG A 1 -1.66 -9.83 -12.91
CA ARG A 1 -1.75 -9.14 -11.61
C ARG A 1 -0.40 -9.09 -10.89
N GLU A 2 0.40 -10.16 -10.90
CA GLU A 2 1.78 -10.16 -10.35
C GLU A 2 2.78 -9.44 -11.26
N ARG A 3 2.83 -9.80 -12.55
CA ARG A 3 3.68 -9.10 -13.55
C ARG A 3 3.44 -7.58 -13.62
N SER A 4 2.18 -7.16 -13.45
CA SER A 4 1.82 -5.73 -13.41
C SER A 4 2.31 -5.01 -12.13
N GLN A 5 2.45 -5.72 -11.01
CA GLN A 5 2.98 -5.14 -9.78
C GLN A 5 4.51 -5.01 -9.81
N GLU A 6 5.19 -5.96 -10.45
CA GLU A 6 6.64 -5.91 -10.64
C GLU A 6 7.08 -4.72 -11.51
N GLU A 7 6.41 -4.52 -12.65
CA GLU A 7 6.64 -3.37 -13.53
C GLU A 7 6.35 -2.03 -12.82
N ALA A 8 5.26 -1.95 -12.05
CA ALA A 8 4.92 -0.78 -11.25
C ALA A 8 5.99 -0.48 -10.19
N SER A 9 6.44 -1.51 -9.47
CA SER A 9 7.47 -1.37 -8.42
C SER A 9 8.80 -0.89 -8.98
N THR A 10 9.16 -1.34 -10.18
CA THR A 10 10.38 -0.88 -10.87
C THR A 10 10.30 0.61 -11.22
N THR A 11 9.13 1.05 -11.69
CA THR A 11 8.87 2.47 -12.00
C THR A 11 8.87 3.34 -10.74
N ASP A 12 8.32 2.82 -9.64
CA ASP A 12 8.28 3.52 -8.35
C ASP A 12 9.67 3.67 -7.73
N LEU A 13 10.55 2.66 -7.88
CA LEU A 13 11.97 2.75 -7.47
C LEU A 13 12.70 3.91 -8.14
N GLU A 14 12.60 4.03 -9.47
CA GLU A 14 13.23 5.14 -10.20
C GLU A 14 12.61 6.49 -9.83
N THR A 15 11.29 6.52 -9.62
CA THR A 15 10.60 7.72 -9.16
C THR A 15 11.10 8.17 -7.78
N GLY A 16 11.27 7.23 -6.84
CA GLY A 16 11.85 7.50 -5.53
C GLY A 16 13.26 8.08 -5.65
N ARG A 17 14.13 7.39 -6.39
CA ARG A 17 15.54 7.77 -6.56
C ARG A 17 15.69 9.20 -7.09
N ILE A 18 14.92 9.55 -8.13
CA ILE A 18 14.93 10.89 -8.72
C ILE A 18 14.44 11.93 -7.70
N ARG A 19 13.35 11.67 -6.97
CA ARG A 19 12.77 12.67 -6.04
C ARG A 19 13.61 12.92 -4.81
N TYR A 20 14.32 11.90 -4.33
CA TYR A 20 15.24 12.06 -3.21
C TYR A 20 16.63 12.55 -3.65
N ASN A 21 16.84 12.87 -4.93
CA ASN A 21 18.13 13.28 -5.52
C ASN A 21 19.26 12.31 -5.20
N GLN A 22 18.98 11.00 -5.23
CA GLN A 22 19.94 9.96 -4.91
C GLN A 22 20.74 9.55 -6.17
N SER A 23 22.03 9.29 -5.97
CA SER A 23 22.92 8.76 -6.99
C SER A 23 22.56 7.32 -7.35
N GLU A 24 23.29 6.73 -8.30
CA GLU A 24 23.25 5.29 -8.52
C GLU A 24 23.62 4.55 -7.21
N GLY A 25 22.91 3.46 -6.94
CA GLY A 25 23.00 2.73 -5.67
C GLY A 25 21.85 1.73 -5.52
N LEU A 26 21.91 0.92 -4.45
CA LEU A 26 20.84 0.00 -4.11
C LEU A 26 19.77 0.74 -3.30
N HIS A 27 18.54 0.72 -3.81
CA HIS A 27 17.36 1.27 -3.15
C HIS A 27 16.31 0.17 -2.98
N THR A 28 15.42 0.36 -2.00
CA THR A 28 14.34 -0.60 -1.75
C THR A 28 12.97 0.06 -1.86
N TRP A 29 12.04 -0.64 -2.48
CA TRP A 29 10.61 -0.30 -2.53
C TRP A 29 9.84 -1.48 -1.96
N GLN A 30 8.98 -1.20 -1.00
CA GLN A 30 8.28 -2.23 -0.24
C GLN A 30 6.80 -1.89 -0.19
N LEU A 31 5.95 -2.88 -0.44
CA LEU A 31 4.50 -2.79 -0.29
C LEU A 31 4.07 -3.77 0.80
N MET A 32 3.42 -3.24 1.82
CA MET A 32 2.85 -4.00 2.92
C MET A 32 1.36 -3.69 2.99
N TYR A 33 0.52 -4.69 2.73
CA TYR A 33 -0.93 -4.54 2.74
C TYR A 33 -1.60 -5.84 3.17
N GLY A 34 -2.77 -5.73 3.78
CA GLY A 34 -3.47 -6.88 4.33
C GLY A 34 -4.51 -6.49 5.34
N CYS A 35 -5.00 -7.50 6.05
CA CYS A 35 -6.04 -7.37 7.05
C CYS A 35 -5.79 -8.32 8.21
N GLU A 36 -6.40 -7.99 9.35
CA GLU A 36 -6.30 -8.72 10.60
C GLU A 36 -7.70 -8.99 11.14
N LEU A 37 -7.86 -10.19 11.71
CA LEU A 37 -9.00 -10.58 12.54
C LEU A 37 -8.51 -10.72 13.97
N GLN A 38 -8.99 -9.87 14.86
CA GLN A 38 -8.63 -9.89 16.27
C GLN A 38 -9.58 -10.80 17.06
N THR A 39 -9.15 -11.22 18.25
CA THR A 39 -9.90 -12.14 19.11
C THR A 39 -11.24 -11.57 19.61
N ASP A 40 -11.35 -10.24 19.68
CA ASP A 40 -12.59 -9.53 20.02
C ASP A 40 -13.56 -9.41 18.83
N GLY A 41 -13.21 -9.99 17.68
CA GLY A 41 -13.99 -9.91 16.45
C GLY A 41 -13.75 -8.63 15.64
N SER A 42 -12.90 -7.71 16.12
CA SER A 42 -12.58 -6.50 15.38
C SER A 42 -11.73 -6.82 14.14
N LYS A 43 -11.99 -6.07 13.07
CA LYS A 43 -11.37 -6.24 11.76
C LYS A 43 -10.53 -5.02 11.45
N ARG A 44 -9.27 -5.21 11.07
CA ARG A 44 -8.38 -4.13 10.65
C ARG A 44 -7.90 -4.39 9.22
N GLY A 45 -7.73 -3.33 8.45
CA GLY A 45 -7.09 -3.36 7.14
C GLY A 45 -6.02 -2.29 7.07
N PHE A 46 -4.91 -2.57 6.39
CA PHE A 46 -3.79 -1.65 6.25
C PHE A 46 -3.18 -1.74 4.84
N ALA A 47 -2.64 -0.63 4.37
CA ALA A 47 -1.77 -0.58 3.20
C ALA A 47 -0.73 0.52 3.39
N GLN A 48 0.53 0.18 3.16
CA GLN A 48 1.68 1.06 3.33
C GLN A 48 2.73 0.76 2.27
N TYR A 49 3.29 1.84 1.72
CA TYR A 49 4.48 1.80 0.89
C TYR A 49 5.68 2.30 1.67
N GLY A 50 6.80 1.60 1.53
CA GLY A 50 8.09 1.95 2.11
C GLY A 50 9.14 2.20 1.03
N TYR A 51 10.01 3.18 1.27
CA TYR A 51 11.18 3.47 0.44
C TYR A 51 12.42 3.58 1.32
N ASP A 52 13.47 2.83 1.01
CA ASP A 52 14.71 2.75 1.81
C ASP A 52 14.45 2.51 3.31
N GLY A 53 13.50 1.61 3.61
CA GLY A 53 13.11 1.23 4.97
C GLY A 53 12.30 2.30 5.73
N ARG A 54 11.93 3.42 5.09
CA ARG A 54 11.11 4.48 5.67
C ARG A 54 9.70 4.45 5.11
N THR A 55 8.72 4.86 5.91
CA THR A 55 7.35 5.05 5.43
C THR A 55 7.31 6.08 4.31
N PHE A 56 6.87 5.66 3.13
CA PHE A 56 6.68 6.53 1.98
C PHE A 56 5.22 7.00 1.88
N LEU A 57 4.26 6.07 1.93
CA LEU A 57 2.82 6.37 1.95
C LEU A 57 2.07 5.40 2.86
N THR A 58 1.01 5.86 3.52
CA THR A 58 0.04 5.01 4.24
C THR A 58 -1.36 5.31 3.77
N PHE A 59 -2.20 4.30 3.61
CA PHE A 59 -3.59 4.50 3.18
C PHE A 59 -4.50 4.76 4.39
N ASP A 60 -5.21 5.89 4.37
CA ASP A 60 -6.29 6.20 5.29
C ASP A 60 -7.63 5.78 4.66
N LYS A 61 -8.22 4.71 5.21
CA LYS A 61 -9.48 4.12 4.75
C LYS A 61 -10.70 4.96 5.12
N GLU A 62 -10.59 5.83 6.12
CA GLU A 62 -11.71 6.69 6.55
C GLU A 62 -11.84 7.87 5.62
N THR A 63 -10.71 8.45 5.20
CA THR A 63 -10.71 9.59 4.27
C THR A 63 -10.57 9.18 2.80
N LEU A 64 -10.39 7.88 2.52
CA LEU A 64 -10.09 7.35 1.18
C LEU A 64 -8.91 8.06 0.51
N ALA A 65 -7.85 8.33 1.28
CA ALA A 65 -6.71 9.10 0.81
C ALA A 65 -5.39 8.51 1.29
N TRP A 66 -4.34 8.72 0.51
CA TRP A 66 -2.99 8.41 0.94
C TRP A 66 -2.46 9.51 1.88
N VAL A 67 -1.65 9.13 2.85
CA VAL A 67 -0.94 10.02 3.76
C VAL A 67 0.55 9.92 3.46
N ALA A 68 1.17 11.07 3.20
CA ALA A 68 2.58 11.19 2.85
C ALA A 68 3.33 11.90 4.00
N PRO A 69 4.10 11.18 4.82
CA PRO A 69 4.89 11.80 5.89
C PRO A 69 6.07 12.62 5.36
N ASP A 70 6.58 12.28 4.17
CA ASP A 70 7.70 12.98 3.52
C ASP A 70 7.22 13.93 2.41
N PRO A 71 7.75 15.17 2.29
CA PRO A 71 7.51 16.06 1.16
C PRO A 71 7.70 15.43 -0.22
N GLN A 72 8.69 14.55 -0.40
CA GLN A 72 8.98 13.87 -1.67
C GLN A 72 7.89 12.86 -2.06
N ALA A 73 7.15 12.34 -1.08
CA ALA A 73 6.03 11.44 -1.31
C ALA A 73 4.73 12.18 -1.69
N GLN A 74 4.63 13.49 -1.42
CA GLN A 74 3.41 14.29 -1.69
C GLN A 74 3.01 14.30 -3.17
N ILE A 75 3.97 14.24 -4.08
CA ILE A 75 3.68 14.19 -5.53
C ILE A 75 2.99 12.86 -5.89
N THR A 76 3.44 11.72 -5.33
CA THR A 76 2.78 10.42 -5.55
C THR A 76 1.40 10.42 -4.92
N LYS A 77 1.28 10.91 -3.67
CA LYS A 77 0.00 11.06 -2.98
C LYS A 77 -1.03 11.77 -3.87
N ARG A 78 -0.70 12.96 -4.38
CA ARG A 78 -1.59 13.76 -5.24
C ARG A 78 -2.00 13.00 -6.50
N ARG A 79 -1.05 12.30 -7.15
CA ARG A 79 -1.33 11.52 -8.35
C ARG A 79 -2.29 10.36 -8.08
N TRP A 80 -2.09 9.64 -6.99
CA TRP A 80 -2.90 8.47 -6.64
C TRP A 80 -4.29 8.87 -6.11
N ASP A 81 -4.38 9.90 -5.27
CA ASP A 81 -5.65 10.44 -4.78
C ASP A 81 -6.52 11.04 -5.89
N HIS A 82 -5.93 11.42 -7.03
CA HIS A 82 -6.67 11.89 -8.20
C HIS A 82 -7.36 10.76 -8.98
N ILE A 83 -7.23 9.50 -8.55
CA ILE A 83 -7.89 8.34 -9.16
C ILE A 83 -8.83 7.71 -8.11
N PRO A 84 -10.04 8.28 -7.88
CA PRO A 84 -10.91 7.85 -6.78
C PRO A 84 -11.29 6.36 -6.82
N GLY A 85 -11.43 5.79 -8.02
CA GLY A 85 -11.77 4.37 -8.19
C GLY A 85 -10.71 3.43 -7.59
N ASN A 86 -9.43 3.81 -7.62
CA ASN A 86 -8.36 2.99 -7.03
C ASN A 86 -8.45 3.00 -5.50
N ASN A 87 -8.70 4.15 -4.89
CA ASN A 87 -8.81 4.28 -3.43
C ASN A 87 -10.06 3.55 -2.91
N GLN A 88 -11.18 3.62 -3.62
CA GLN A 88 -12.39 2.85 -3.31
C GLN A 88 -12.13 1.34 -3.40
N GLY A 89 -11.48 0.88 -4.48
CA GLY A 89 -11.11 -0.53 -4.65
C GLY A 89 -10.16 -1.02 -3.54
N MET A 90 -9.21 -0.17 -3.11
CA MET A 90 -8.32 -0.48 -1.99
C MET A 90 -9.10 -0.64 -0.68
N LYS A 91 -10.03 0.28 -0.37
CA LYS A 91 -10.88 0.15 0.83
C LYS A 91 -11.71 -1.14 0.79
N ALA A 92 -12.39 -1.40 -0.31
CA ALA A 92 -13.19 -2.62 -0.47
C ALA A 92 -12.34 -3.90 -0.30
N TYR A 93 -11.12 -3.92 -0.87
CA TYR A 93 -10.21 -5.04 -0.66
C TYR A 93 -9.84 -5.21 0.82
N LEU A 94 -9.49 -4.13 1.51
CA LEU A 94 -9.00 -4.17 2.89
C LEU A 94 -10.10 -4.45 3.93
N GLU A 95 -11.35 -4.10 3.64
CA GLU A 95 -12.49 -4.26 4.56
C GLU A 95 -13.31 -5.52 4.29
N GLU A 96 -13.36 -5.98 3.04
CA GLU A 96 -14.22 -7.10 2.63
C GLU A 96 -13.37 -8.25 2.09
N THR A 97 -12.78 -8.09 0.91
CA THR A 97 -12.14 -9.19 0.18
C THR A 97 -11.06 -9.87 1.02
N CYS A 98 -10.13 -9.11 1.60
CA CYS A 98 -9.04 -9.66 2.39
C CYS A 98 -9.57 -10.47 3.59
N ILE A 99 -10.60 -9.96 4.27
CA ILE A 99 -11.22 -10.60 5.42
C ILE A 99 -11.86 -11.92 5.03
N GLU A 100 -12.63 -11.95 3.94
CA GLU A 100 -13.25 -13.17 3.43
C GLU A 100 -12.20 -14.25 3.10
N TRP A 101 -11.11 -13.84 2.44
CA TRP A 101 -9.99 -14.75 2.15
C TRP A 101 -9.33 -15.25 3.42
N LEU A 102 -9.11 -14.38 4.41
CA LEU A 102 -8.52 -14.75 5.70
C LEU A 102 -9.38 -15.76 6.45
N GLU A 103 -10.70 -15.53 6.58
CA GLU A 103 -11.63 -16.46 7.21
C GLU A 103 -11.64 -17.82 6.48
N LYS A 104 -11.63 -17.81 5.15
CA LYS A 104 -11.55 -19.02 4.32
C LYS A 104 -10.26 -19.80 4.57
N TYR A 105 -9.09 -19.15 4.53
CA TYR A 105 -7.81 -19.84 4.74
C TYR A 105 -7.64 -20.36 6.17
N LEU A 106 -8.14 -19.62 7.17
CA LEU A 106 -8.19 -20.11 8.55
C LEU A 106 -9.06 -21.37 8.67
N SER A 107 -10.13 -21.49 7.89
CA SER A 107 -10.96 -22.70 7.89
C SER A 107 -10.24 -23.94 7.33
N TYR A 108 -9.28 -23.75 6.41
CA TYR A 108 -8.48 -24.84 5.84
C TYR A 108 -7.30 -25.25 6.73
N GLY A 109 -6.85 -24.36 7.62
CA GLY A 109 -5.78 -24.63 8.56
C GLY A 109 -6.22 -25.22 9.91
N LYS A 110 -7.53 -25.48 10.08
CA LYS A 110 -8.07 -26.22 11.23
C LYS A 110 -7.90 -27.72 11.02
#